data_AF-A0A0Q9YPM4-F1
#
_entry.id   AF-A0A0Q9YPM4-F1
#
_cell.length_a   1.000
_cell.length_b   1.000
_cell.length_c   1.000
_cell.angle_alpha   90.00
_cell.angle_beta   90.00
_cell.angle_gamma   90.00
#
_symmetry.space_group_name_H-M   'P 1'
#
loop_
_entity.id
_entity.type
_entity.pdbx_description
1 polymer ?
#
loop_
_entity_poly.entity_id
_entity_poly.type
_entity_poly.pdbx_seq_one_letter_code
_entity_poly.pdbx_strand_id
1 'polypeptide(L)'
;MTSLSNSTLWQRMHDYYDQLGPEVWEDEVVPLQITSNTYLANTYAKLIMAQMHDYIAKYGKPSAQNPFHIIEIGAGHGRLSFYLLKNLQLAFKLYGWPTDWLKYVMTDISLKSLTSWKQHHALKPYFESGCLDLAVFNALEDTELQLVLSKKTIKSKSLSKPLFVICNYIFDTLLQDAFQVIDGKLHEVELIIKNEERNKNKDLKDYFKKASYQFKRHPIQTNYYAQQPVLNKILKNYEDEFDNASFLIPIGAIKCIQNLHHFTKGPMMLLVSDKGYTETDLFDENEDPDISFHGSVSMMVNFDALSQYTELNKGTSFMMGNKGADFQVASFVYHADYAIPNTTYAFANSLSTYSPQDLFDISYIEDDLNPGFSTLESIINLLNLADWDPSIFHDYYPMLLEKLESQEVSLDLEYSILNGLERVWQFFFKLEKSQDIPFAIGSILYNMDFPEKAVEYYKQSIIYYGKDKETYYNLALAYQQLEDNKKAQQMIENALALHPNYREAKKLLKEIKESSNIKENV
;
A
#
# COMPACT_ATOMS: atom_id res chain seq x y z
N MET A 1 -30.46 21.31 8.16
CA MET A 1 -30.08 19.98 7.67
C MET A 1 -28.71 20.14 7.08
N THR A 2 -27.75 19.37 7.56
CA THR A 2 -26.37 19.44 7.10
C THR A 2 -26.05 18.07 6.51
N SER A 3 -25.70 18.03 5.22
CA SER A 3 -25.28 16.78 4.56
C SER A 3 -24.08 16.16 5.28
N LEU A 4 -23.89 14.85 5.10
CA LEU A 4 -22.75 14.16 5.72
C LEU A 4 -21.42 14.81 5.30
N SER A 5 -21.26 15.20 4.04
CA SER A 5 -20.09 15.93 3.52
C SER A 5 -19.85 17.29 4.17
N ASN A 6 -20.89 17.97 4.65
CA ASN A 6 -20.79 19.27 5.32
C ASN A 6 -20.77 19.14 6.86
N SER A 7 -20.77 17.91 7.38
CA SER A 7 -20.81 17.66 8.81
C SER A 7 -19.47 17.97 9.49
N THR A 8 -19.51 18.19 10.81
CA THR A 8 -18.30 18.41 11.62
C THR A 8 -17.39 17.19 11.69
N LEU A 9 -17.84 16.01 11.24
CA LEU A 9 -17.06 14.77 11.14
C LEU A 9 -15.72 15.01 10.44
N TRP A 10 -15.76 15.64 9.28
CA TRP A 10 -14.60 15.77 8.40
C TRP A 10 -13.56 16.74 8.95
N GLN A 11 -13.99 17.83 9.60
CA GLN A 11 -13.06 18.70 10.33
C GLN A 11 -12.36 17.93 11.45
N ARG A 12 -13.09 17.05 12.17
CA ARG A 12 -12.50 16.24 13.23
C ARG A 12 -11.55 15.17 12.71
N MET A 13 -11.86 14.54 11.57
CA MET A 13 -10.94 13.63 10.90
C MET A 13 -9.67 14.36 10.47
N HIS A 14 -9.79 15.55 9.88
CA HIS A 14 -8.63 16.37 9.53
C HIS A 14 -7.77 16.69 10.76
N ASP A 15 -8.39 17.15 11.86
CA ASP A 15 -7.68 17.42 13.12
C ASP A 15 -6.99 16.16 13.69
N TYR A 16 -7.60 14.98 13.53
CA TYR A 16 -7.04 13.69 13.97
C TYR A 16 -5.77 13.33 13.21
N TYR A 17 -5.80 13.38 11.87
CA TYR A 17 -4.64 13.06 11.04
C TYR A 17 -3.52 14.11 11.15
N ASP A 18 -3.85 15.40 11.32
CA ASP A 18 -2.85 16.45 11.51
C ASP A 18 -2.09 16.29 12.86
N GLN A 19 -2.81 15.94 13.94
CA GLN A 19 -2.20 15.70 15.24
C GLN A 19 -1.27 14.48 15.25
N LEU A 20 -1.74 13.33 14.75
CA LEU A 20 -1.03 12.05 14.86
C LEU A 20 0.01 11.83 13.74
N GLY A 21 -0.21 12.35 12.53
CA GLY A 21 0.74 12.24 11.42
C GLY A 21 1.10 10.79 11.05
N PRO A 22 2.37 10.47 10.74
CA PRO A 22 2.80 9.12 10.37
C PRO A 22 2.61 8.08 11.49
N GLU A 23 2.47 8.52 12.75
CA GLU A 23 2.33 7.62 13.91
C GLU A 23 0.97 6.90 13.93
N VAL A 24 -0.03 7.37 13.17
CA VAL A 24 -1.30 6.61 12.96
C VAL A 24 -1.02 5.22 12.37
N TRP A 25 0.10 5.08 11.66
CA TRP A 25 0.48 3.87 10.93
C TRP A 25 1.48 2.98 11.68
N GLU A 26 2.01 3.42 12.84
CA GLU A 26 2.98 2.64 13.63
C GLU A 26 2.32 1.58 14.54
N ASP A 27 1.02 1.70 14.82
CA ASP A 27 0.26 0.85 15.76
C ASP A 27 -0.78 -0.07 15.05
N GLU A 28 -0.57 -0.48 13.79
CA GLU A 28 -1.47 -1.37 13.03
C GLU A 28 -2.94 -0.87 12.90
N VAL A 29 -3.20 0.41 13.15
CA VAL A 29 -4.56 0.97 13.10
C VAL A 29 -5.13 0.95 11.68
N VAL A 30 -4.29 0.86 10.66
CA VAL A 30 -4.67 0.82 9.26
C VAL A 30 -4.06 -0.39 8.55
N PRO A 31 -4.82 -1.17 7.75
CA PRO A 31 -4.31 -2.35 7.06
C PRO A 31 -3.12 -2.02 6.16
N LEU A 32 -1.93 -2.53 6.50
CA LEU A 32 -0.70 -2.27 5.74
C LEU A 32 -0.46 -3.29 4.63
N GLN A 33 -0.73 -4.57 4.89
CA GLN A 33 -0.32 -5.67 4.00
C GLN A 33 -1.18 -5.74 2.73
N ILE A 34 -2.51 -5.70 2.87
CA ILE A 34 -3.42 -5.74 1.71
C ILE A 34 -3.32 -4.49 0.81
N THR A 35 -2.97 -3.34 1.40
CA THR A 35 -2.90 -2.03 0.70
C THR A 35 -1.52 -1.71 0.14
N SER A 36 -0.47 -2.40 0.58
CA SER A 36 0.93 -2.13 0.19
C SER A 36 1.75 -3.42 0.05
N ASN A 37 1.41 -4.23 -0.96
CA ASN A 37 2.12 -5.46 -1.32
C ASN A 37 2.72 -5.41 -2.74
N THR A 38 3.68 -6.30 -3.00
CA THR A 38 4.38 -6.43 -4.30
C THR A 38 3.44 -6.76 -5.46
N TYR A 39 2.42 -7.58 -5.22
CA TYR A 39 1.43 -7.97 -6.25
C TYR A 39 0.64 -6.77 -6.80
N LEU A 40 0.08 -5.95 -5.92
CA LEU A 40 -0.66 -4.74 -6.28
C LEU A 40 0.24 -3.76 -7.03
N ALA A 41 1.46 -3.52 -6.52
CA ALA A 41 2.42 -2.64 -7.16
C ALA A 41 2.82 -3.12 -8.56
N ASN A 42 3.05 -4.41 -8.74
CA ASN A 42 3.37 -5.00 -10.05
C ASN A 42 2.17 -4.88 -11.01
N THR A 43 0.96 -5.09 -10.51
CA THR A 43 -0.28 -4.90 -11.28
C THR A 43 -0.43 -3.46 -11.77
N TYR A 44 -0.19 -2.47 -10.90
CA TYR A 44 -0.16 -1.05 -11.29
C TYR A 44 0.91 -0.77 -12.33
N ALA A 45 2.11 -1.33 -12.18
CA ALA A 45 3.17 -1.18 -13.18
C ALA A 45 2.75 -1.74 -14.55
N LYS A 46 2.14 -2.92 -14.60
CA LYS A 46 1.65 -3.54 -15.85
C LYS A 46 0.61 -2.66 -16.55
N LEU A 47 -0.37 -2.12 -15.82
CA LEU A 47 -1.40 -1.24 -16.37
C LEU A 47 -0.82 0.06 -16.91
N ILE A 48 0.05 0.70 -16.14
CA ILE A 48 0.74 1.94 -16.55
C ILE A 48 1.57 1.70 -17.81
N MET A 49 2.39 0.64 -17.82
CA MET A 49 3.22 0.29 -18.98
C MET A 49 2.36 -0.02 -20.21
N ALA A 50 1.25 -0.75 -20.04
CA ALA A 50 0.34 -1.08 -21.12
C ALA A 50 -0.27 0.18 -21.77
N GLN A 51 -0.70 1.15 -20.97
CA GLN A 51 -1.24 2.40 -21.52
C GLN A 51 -0.15 3.30 -22.12
N MET A 52 1.09 3.28 -21.58
CA MET A 52 2.23 3.92 -22.24
C MET A 52 2.48 3.31 -23.62
N HIS A 53 2.39 1.99 -23.77
CA HIS A 53 2.49 1.32 -25.07
C HIS A 53 1.36 1.72 -26.02
N ASP A 54 0.11 1.75 -25.55
CA ASP A 54 -1.05 2.22 -26.33
C ASP A 54 -0.84 3.66 -26.84
N TYR A 55 -0.36 4.55 -25.96
CA TYR A 55 -0.02 5.93 -26.32
C TYR A 55 1.10 5.99 -27.35
N ILE A 56 2.20 5.25 -27.13
CA ILE A 56 3.37 5.25 -28.02
C ILE A 56 3.01 4.68 -29.40
N ALA A 57 2.12 3.70 -29.48
CA ALA A 57 1.64 3.16 -30.76
C ALA A 57 0.93 4.23 -31.60
N LYS A 58 0.24 5.18 -30.95
CA LYS A 58 -0.46 6.28 -31.63
C LYS A 58 0.42 7.49 -31.89
N TYR A 59 1.16 7.95 -30.89
CA TYR A 59 1.84 9.25 -30.87
C TYR A 59 3.37 9.16 -30.97
N GLY A 60 3.92 7.95 -30.97
CA GLY A 60 5.36 7.73 -30.94
C GLY A 60 5.97 7.88 -29.56
N LYS A 61 7.30 7.73 -29.50
CA LYS A 61 8.08 7.75 -28.26
C LYS A 61 8.09 9.16 -27.62
N PRO A 62 8.03 9.26 -26.28
CA PRO A 62 8.17 10.53 -25.59
C PRO A 62 9.60 11.10 -25.70
N SER A 63 9.78 12.36 -25.28
CA SER A 63 11.09 13.00 -25.12
C SER A 63 11.33 13.35 -23.64
N ALA A 64 12.59 13.45 -23.23
CA ALA A 64 12.99 13.79 -21.86
C ALA A 64 12.44 15.15 -21.36
N GLN A 65 12.13 16.08 -22.28
CA GLN A 65 11.57 17.40 -21.96
C GLN A 65 10.08 17.34 -21.59
N ASN A 66 9.39 16.24 -21.93
CA ASN A 66 7.98 16.04 -21.66
C ASN A 66 7.76 14.58 -21.22
N PRO A 67 8.13 14.18 -19.99
CA PRO A 67 7.98 12.80 -19.54
C PRO A 67 6.51 12.42 -19.25
N PHE A 68 6.24 11.13 -19.12
CA PHE A 68 5.03 10.65 -18.46
C PHE A 68 5.07 11.01 -16.97
N HIS A 69 3.91 11.32 -16.41
CA HIS A 69 3.78 11.68 -14.99
C HIS A 69 2.90 10.67 -14.28
N ILE A 70 3.40 10.18 -13.14
CA ILE A 70 2.63 9.42 -12.16
C ILE A 70 2.50 10.31 -10.92
N ILE A 71 1.28 10.49 -10.42
CA ILE A 71 1.00 11.20 -9.17
C ILE A 71 0.29 10.25 -8.23
N GLU A 72 0.89 9.95 -7.09
CA GLU A 72 0.28 9.14 -6.04
C GLU A 72 -0.31 10.05 -4.96
N ILE A 73 -1.60 9.87 -4.68
CA ILE A 73 -2.37 10.66 -3.73
C ILE A 73 -2.42 9.92 -2.40
N GLY A 74 -1.88 10.54 -1.35
CA GLY A 74 -1.81 9.92 -0.03
C GLY A 74 -0.86 8.72 0.02
N ALA A 75 0.40 8.91 -0.38
CA ALA A 75 1.38 7.82 -0.45
C ALA A 75 1.74 7.21 0.94
N GLY A 76 1.24 7.78 2.04
CA GLY A 76 1.39 7.24 3.40
C GLY A 76 2.85 7.04 3.80
N HIS A 77 3.22 5.81 4.14
CA HIS A 77 4.62 5.48 4.46
C HIS A 77 5.53 5.33 3.22
N GLY A 78 4.98 5.26 2.01
CA GLY A 78 5.73 5.21 0.74
C GLY A 78 6.20 3.82 0.30
N ARG A 79 5.73 2.74 0.97
CA ARG A 79 6.09 1.35 0.63
C ARG A 79 5.55 0.96 -0.74
N LEU A 80 4.27 1.24 -1.00
CA LEU A 80 3.66 1.01 -2.32
C LEU A 80 4.39 1.79 -3.41
N SER A 81 4.71 3.07 -3.17
CA SER A 81 5.48 3.90 -4.09
C SER A 81 6.82 3.27 -4.45
N PHE A 82 7.55 2.77 -3.45
CA PHE A 82 8.82 2.09 -3.65
C PHE A 82 8.67 0.82 -4.48
N TYR A 83 7.68 -0.02 -4.19
CA TYR A 83 7.42 -1.26 -4.94
C TYR A 83 7.04 -0.97 -6.39
N LEU A 84 6.21 0.05 -6.62
CA LEU A 84 5.81 0.45 -7.96
C LEU A 84 6.99 1.04 -8.74
N LEU A 85 7.79 1.91 -8.13
CA LEU A 85 9.02 2.44 -8.74
C LEU A 85 9.99 1.32 -9.14
N LYS A 86 10.18 0.30 -8.29
CA LYS A 86 11.00 -0.88 -8.60
C LYS A 86 10.50 -1.62 -9.83
N ASN A 87 9.20 -1.90 -9.88
CA ASN A 87 8.58 -2.61 -11.01
C ASN A 87 8.64 -1.79 -12.31
N LEU A 88 8.38 -0.48 -12.25
CA LEU A 88 8.50 0.42 -13.40
C LEU A 88 9.95 0.53 -13.88
N GLN A 89 10.92 0.63 -12.98
CA GLN A 89 12.35 0.66 -13.33
C GLN A 89 12.78 -0.64 -14.03
N LEU A 90 12.32 -1.79 -13.53
CA LEU A 90 12.56 -3.08 -14.18
C LEU A 90 11.95 -3.11 -15.59
N ALA A 91 10.69 -2.71 -15.73
CA ALA A 91 10.01 -2.66 -17.02
C ALA A 91 10.75 -1.74 -18.02
N PHE A 92 11.11 -0.53 -17.60
CA PHE A 92 11.88 0.41 -18.42
C PHE A 92 13.22 -0.17 -18.84
N LYS A 93 13.95 -0.84 -17.92
CA LYS A 93 15.20 -1.53 -18.23
C LYS A 93 15.00 -2.62 -19.29
N LEU A 94 13.97 -3.45 -19.15
CA LEU A 94 13.68 -4.55 -20.09
C LEU A 94 13.30 -4.05 -21.48
N TYR A 95 12.56 -2.95 -21.59
CA TYR A 95 12.21 -2.33 -22.87
C TYR A 95 13.31 -1.41 -23.44
N GLY A 96 14.42 -1.20 -22.71
CA GLY A 96 15.46 -0.26 -23.10
C GLY A 96 14.98 1.19 -23.15
N TRP A 97 14.05 1.56 -22.28
CA TRP A 97 13.50 2.91 -22.19
C TRP A 97 14.33 3.80 -21.24
N PRO A 98 14.61 5.06 -21.62
CA PRO A 98 15.27 6.02 -20.74
C PRO A 98 14.46 6.27 -19.45
N THR A 99 15.15 6.33 -18.30
CA THR A 99 14.51 6.62 -17.01
C THR A 99 13.94 8.03 -16.92
N ASP A 100 14.46 8.97 -17.73
CA ASP A 100 13.99 10.35 -17.80
C ASP A 100 12.65 10.52 -18.54
N TRP A 101 12.11 9.44 -19.12
CA TRP A 101 10.74 9.40 -19.66
C TRP A 101 9.67 9.32 -18.59
N LEU A 102 10.05 9.12 -17.32
CA LEU A 102 9.13 8.98 -16.20
C LEU A 102 9.42 10.00 -15.10
N LYS A 103 8.36 10.63 -14.60
CA LYS A 103 8.36 11.39 -13.35
C LYS A 103 7.29 10.84 -12.44
N TYR A 104 7.71 10.39 -11.27
CA TYR A 104 6.85 9.96 -10.18
C TYR A 104 6.78 11.09 -9.15
N VAL A 105 5.58 11.41 -8.69
CA VAL A 105 5.36 12.39 -7.62
C VAL A 105 4.60 11.71 -6.49
N MET A 106 5.27 11.52 -5.36
CA MET A 106 4.60 11.10 -4.12
C MET A 106 3.98 12.33 -3.46
N THR A 107 2.69 12.24 -3.12
CA THR A 107 1.98 13.32 -2.44
C THR A 107 1.32 12.86 -1.15
N ASP A 108 1.24 13.77 -0.20
CA ASP A 108 0.49 13.62 1.05
C ASP A 108 0.02 15.01 1.49
N ILE A 109 -1.03 15.09 2.30
CA ILE A 109 -1.42 16.34 2.96
C ILE A 109 -0.44 16.70 4.08
N SER A 110 0.22 15.69 4.67
CA SER A 110 1.14 15.82 5.80
C SER A 110 2.57 16.13 5.38
N LEU A 111 3.08 17.28 5.83
CA LEU A 111 4.50 17.64 5.65
C LEU A 111 5.46 16.68 6.39
N LYS A 112 4.97 16.00 7.44
CA LYS A 112 5.76 14.98 8.16
C LYS A 112 6.08 13.79 7.26
N SER A 113 5.12 13.33 6.43
CA SER A 113 5.33 12.24 5.46
C SER A 113 6.48 12.58 4.50
N LEU A 114 6.47 13.78 3.92
CA LEU A 114 7.54 14.25 3.04
C LEU A 114 8.91 14.29 3.72
N THR A 115 8.95 14.65 5.01
CA THR A 115 10.19 14.68 5.78
C THR A 115 10.75 13.28 6.00
N SER A 116 9.86 12.32 6.32
CA SER A 116 10.23 10.90 6.48
C SER A 116 10.77 10.31 5.18
N TRP A 117 10.06 10.48 4.05
CA TRP A 117 10.48 9.91 2.77
C TRP A 117 11.84 10.42 2.30
N LYS A 118 12.15 11.70 2.50
CA LYS A 118 13.46 12.28 2.14
C LYS A 118 14.64 11.62 2.86
N GLN A 119 14.40 11.09 4.06
CA GLN A 119 15.41 10.42 4.87
C GLN A 119 15.45 8.91 4.59
N HIS A 120 14.42 8.36 3.94
CA HIS A 120 14.30 6.94 3.71
C HIS A 120 15.32 6.44 2.67
N HIS A 121 16.22 5.56 3.11
CA HIS A 121 17.34 5.05 2.31
C HIS A 121 16.89 4.40 0.98
N ALA A 122 15.78 3.67 0.97
CA ALA A 122 15.28 2.99 -0.23
C ALA A 122 14.77 3.95 -1.32
N LEU A 123 14.40 5.18 -0.96
CA LEU A 123 13.90 6.20 -1.89
C LEU A 123 15.03 7.07 -2.47
N LYS A 124 16.18 7.13 -1.78
CA LYS A 124 17.33 7.97 -2.15
C LYS A 124 17.80 7.79 -3.61
N PRO A 125 17.95 6.57 -4.16
CA PRO A 125 18.37 6.40 -5.55
C PRO A 125 17.39 7.03 -6.57
N TYR A 126 16.09 7.08 -6.25
CA TYR A 126 15.08 7.67 -7.13
C TYR A 126 15.09 9.19 -7.07
N PHE A 127 15.39 9.78 -5.90
CA PHE A 127 15.65 11.22 -5.80
C PHE A 127 16.91 11.62 -6.57
N GLU A 128 18.00 10.85 -6.44
CA GLU A 128 19.28 11.13 -7.10
C GLU A 128 19.20 11.01 -8.63
N SER A 129 18.44 10.05 -9.15
CA SER A 129 18.16 9.95 -10.58
C SER A 129 17.21 11.04 -11.10
N GLY A 130 16.56 11.77 -10.20
CA GLY A 130 15.56 12.80 -10.51
C GLY A 130 14.25 12.24 -11.04
N CYS A 131 14.00 10.92 -10.97
CA CYS A 131 12.75 10.31 -11.41
C CYS A 131 11.62 10.48 -10.38
N LEU A 132 11.96 10.66 -9.10
CA LEU A 132 11.00 10.85 -8.01
C LEU A 132 11.05 12.29 -7.48
N ASP A 133 9.88 12.89 -7.33
CA ASP A 133 9.67 14.19 -6.69
C ASP A 133 8.58 14.07 -5.60
N LEU A 134 8.46 15.10 -4.77
CA LEU A 134 7.55 15.15 -3.63
C LEU A 134 6.70 16.41 -3.71
N ALA A 135 5.44 16.34 -3.25
CA ALA A 135 4.60 17.51 -3.09
C ALA A 135 3.61 17.35 -1.94
N VAL A 136 3.21 18.47 -1.34
CA VAL A 136 2.01 18.51 -0.50
C VAL A 136 0.81 18.69 -1.42
N PHE A 137 -0.25 17.91 -1.22
CA PHE A 137 -1.45 17.99 -2.05
C PHE A 137 -2.72 17.78 -1.21
N ASN A 138 -3.61 18.76 -1.25
CA ASN A 138 -4.97 18.63 -0.74
C ASN A 138 -5.90 18.19 -1.87
N ALA A 139 -6.32 16.93 -1.84
CA ALA A 139 -7.21 16.31 -2.82
C ALA A 139 -8.53 17.09 -3.05
N LEU A 140 -9.00 17.84 -2.06
CA LEU A 140 -10.28 18.55 -2.13
C LEU A 140 -10.17 19.98 -2.69
N GLU A 141 -8.98 20.58 -2.69
CA GLU A 141 -8.81 22.01 -2.96
C GLU A 141 -7.78 22.33 -4.06
N ASP A 142 -6.69 21.57 -4.12
CA ASP A 142 -5.53 21.96 -4.93
C ASP A 142 -5.76 21.66 -6.42
N THR A 143 -5.44 22.64 -7.26
CA THR A 143 -5.52 22.55 -8.74
C THR A 143 -4.20 22.85 -9.43
N GLU A 144 -3.14 23.07 -8.65
CA GLU A 144 -1.74 23.09 -9.07
C GLU A 144 -0.88 22.31 -8.06
N LEU A 145 0.26 21.76 -8.50
CA LEU A 145 1.13 20.95 -7.64
C LEU A 145 2.55 21.54 -7.59
N GLN A 146 2.99 21.94 -6.40
CA GLN A 146 4.33 22.50 -6.16
C GLN A 146 5.32 21.40 -5.81
N LEU A 147 6.28 21.16 -6.70
CA LEU A 147 7.26 20.09 -6.54
C LEU A 147 8.45 20.54 -5.69
N VAL A 148 8.76 19.74 -4.67
CA VAL A 148 9.69 20.11 -3.60
C VAL A 148 11.15 19.95 -4.00
N LEU A 149 11.49 18.90 -4.76
CA LEU A 149 12.88 18.61 -5.13
C LEU A 149 13.27 19.35 -6.41
N SER A 150 12.46 19.23 -7.47
CA SER A 150 12.75 19.91 -8.75
C SER A 150 12.47 21.42 -8.74
N LYS A 151 11.73 21.93 -7.74
CA LYS A 151 11.29 23.33 -7.65
C LYS A 151 10.42 23.77 -8.84
N LYS A 152 9.76 22.82 -9.50
CA LYS A 152 8.82 23.07 -10.59
C LYS A 152 7.38 23.10 -10.07
N THR A 153 6.49 23.64 -10.89
CA THR A 153 5.04 23.59 -10.64
C THR A 153 4.37 22.82 -11.77
N ILE A 154 3.60 21.80 -11.45
CA ILE A 154 2.60 21.25 -12.38
C ILE A 154 1.40 22.18 -12.31
N LYS A 155 1.32 23.11 -13.27
CA LYS A 155 0.24 24.08 -13.36
C LYS A 155 -1.01 23.48 -13.98
N SER A 156 -2.12 24.18 -13.86
CA SER A 156 -3.33 23.78 -14.57
C SER A 156 -3.07 23.63 -16.08
N LYS A 157 -3.48 22.48 -16.63
CA LYS A 157 -3.44 22.09 -18.04
C LYS A 157 -2.03 22.13 -18.62
N SER A 158 -1.03 21.89 -17.79
CA SER A 158 0.39 21.90 -18.17
C SER A 158 0.85 20.55 -18.72
N LEU A 159 0.20 19.45 -18.33
CA LEU A 159 0.50 18.10 -18.83
C LEU A 159 -0.30 17.80 -20.12
N SER A 160 0.32 17.12 -21.07
CA SER A 160 -0.30 16.76 -22.36
C SER A 160 -0.28 15.26 -22.67
N LYS A 161 0.48 14.49 -21.89
CA LYS A 161 0.59 13.02 -22.01
C LYS A 161 -0.41 12.37 -21.05
N PRO A 162 -0.62 11.05 -21.17
CA PRO A 162 -1.32 10.29 -20.14
C PRO A 162 -0.77 10.64 -18.77
N LEU A 163 -1.65 11.18 -17.93
CA LEU A 163 -1.41 11.35 -16.51
C LEU A 163 -1.86 10.07 -15.82
N PHE A 164 -0.96 9.43 -15.10
CA PHE A 164 -1.27 8.28 -14.27
C PHE A 164 -1.46 8.77 -12.84
N VAL A 165 -2.58 8.43 -12.22
CA VAL A 165 -2.88 8.78 -10.85
C VAL A 165 -3.14 7.51 -10.05
N ILE A 166 -2.56 7.44 -8.86
CA ILE A 166 -2.75 6.33 -7.92
C ILE A 166 -3.47 6.88 -6.70
N CYS A 167 -4.63 6.30 -6.40
CA CYS A 167 -5.42 6.56 -5.20
C CYS A 167 -5.61 5.24 -4.46
N ASN A 168 -4.61 4.84 -3.67
CA ASN A 168 -4.63 3.61 -2.90
C ASN A 168 -4.99 3.92 -1.45
N TYR A 169 -6.11 3.38 -1.00
CA TYR A 169 -6.61 3.41 0.37
C TYR A 169 -6.74 4.84 0.92
N ILE A 170 -7.53 5.65 0.21
CA ILE A 170 -7.72 7.07 0.53
C ILE A 170 -9.15 7.55 0.29
N PHE A 171 -9.91 6.93 -0.62
CA PHE A 171 -11.27 7.39 -0.91
C PHE A 171 -12.25 7.01 0.20
N ASP A 172 -11.96 5.98 0.99
CA ASP A 172 -12.71 5.59 2.20
C ASP A 172 -12.67 6.66 3.32
N THR A 173 -11.67 7.54 3.28
CA THR A 173 -11.42 8.59 4.28
C THR A 173 -11.64 10.00 3.72
N LEU A 174 -12.12 10.13 2.48
CA LEU A 174 -12.59 11.39 1.91
C LEU A 174 -14.09 11.57 2.10
N LEU A 175 -14.57 12.81 1.89
CA LEU A 175 -15.96 13.19 2.04
C LEU A 175 -16.91 12.18 1.36
N GLN A 176 -17.98 11.82 2.07
CA GLN A 176 -19.09 10.97 1.61
C GLN A 176 -20.42 11.66 1.90
N ASP A 177 -21.40 11.49 1.01
CA ASP A 177 -22.82 11.78 1.29
C ASP A 177 -23.57 10.46 1.35
N ALA A 178 -24.56 10.37 2.24
CA ALA A 178 -25.30 9.15 2.47
C ALA A 178 -26.76 9.30 2.04
N PHE A 179 -27.28 8.26 1.40
CA PHE A 179 -28.63 8.24 0.85
C PHE A 179 -29.29 6.89 1.11
N GLN A 180 -30.61 6.89 1.06
CA GLN A 180 -31.41 5.67 1.08
C GLN A 180 -32.62 5.82 0.14
N VAL A 181 -32.91 4.80 -0.66
CA VAL A 181 -34.23 4.65 -1.29
C VAL A 181 -35.13 3.90 -0.31
N ILE A 182 -36.32 4.43 -0.06
CA ILE A 182 -37.34 3.80 0.80
C ILE A 182 -38.67 3.86 0.06
N ASP A 183 -39.27 2.70 -0.20
CA ASP A 183 -40.49 2.56 -1.01
C ASP A 183 -40.42 3.34 -2.33
N GLY A 184 -39.28 3.21 -3.05
CA GLY A 184 -39.03 3.84 -4.34
C GLY A 184 -38.84 5.37 -4.28
N LYS A 185 -38.53 5.94 -3.11
CA LYS A 185 -38.27 7.37 -2.94
C LYS A 185 -36.91 7.64 -2.32
N LEU A 186 -36.18 8.60 -2.90
CA LEU A 186 -34.88 8.99 -2.40
C LEU A 186 -34.97 9.82 -1.11
N HIS A 187 -34.13 9.45 -0.15
CA HIS A 187 -33.93 10.16 1.11
C HIS A 187 -32.44 10.48 1.30
N GLU A 188 -32.15 11.67 1.79
CA GLU A 188 -30.84 12.00 2.35
C GLU A 188 -30.73 11.41 3.76
N VAL A 189 -29.58 10.84 4.08
CA VAL A 189 -29.26 10.30 5.41
C VAL A 189 -28.31 11.25 6.13
N GLU A 190 -28.80 11.88 7.20
CA GLU A 190 -28.06 12.77 8.10
C GLU A 190 -27.48 11.97 9.28
N LEU A 191 -26.17 12.08 9.50
CA LEU A 191 -25.48 11.54 10.66
C LEU A 191 -25.46 12.55 11.82
N ILE A 192 -26.02 12.16 12.96
CA ILE A 192 -25.98 12.93 14.21
C ILE A 192 -24.99 12.28 15.15
N ILE A 193 -23.91 13.00 15.45
CA ILE A 193 -22.89 12.59 16.42
C ILE A 193 -23.23 13.21 17.78
N LYS A 194 -23.56 12.38 18.76
CA LYS A 194 -23.78 12.78 20.15
C LYS A 194 -22.59 12.34 20.98
N ASN A 195 -21.80 13.31 21.40
CA ASN A 195 -20.68 13.09 22.31
C ASN A 195 -20.94 13.85 23.62
N GLU A 196 -20.97 13.13 24.74
CA GLU A 196 -21.22 13.71 26.08
C GLU A 196 -20.07 14.61 26.54
N GLU A 197 -18.84 14.37 26.06
CA GLU A 197 -17.69 15.23 26.34
C GLU A 197 -17.59 16.37 25.33
N ARG A 198 -18.42 17.41 25.50
CA ARG A 198 -18.12 18.71 24.89
C ARG A 198 -16.81 19.25 25.48
N ASN A 199 -15.70 19.09 24.75
CA ASN A 199 -14.46 19.86 24.91
C ASN A 199 -13.83 19.86 26.32
N LYS A 200 -13.43 18.71 26.88
CA LYS A 200 -12.58 18.75 28.09
C LYS A 200 -11.16 18.20 27.92
N ASN A 201 -10.91 17.27 26.99
CA ASN A 201 -9.55 16.81 26.70
C ASN A 201 -9.21 16.97 25.21
N LYS A 202 -8.00 17.43 24.93
CA LYS A 202 -7.39 17.58 23.59
C LYS A 202 -7.06 16.23 22.92
N ASP A 203 -7.46 15.13 23.54
CA ASP A 203 -7.14 13.78 23.06
C ASP A 203 -8.22 13.32 22.08
N LEU A 204 -7.88 13.34 20.79
CA LEU A 204 -8.76 12.89 19.71
C LEU A 204 -8.72 11.37 19.50
N LYS A 205 -7.81 10.63 20.17
CA LYS A 205 -7.57 9.19 19.90
C LYS A 205 -8.82 8.32 20.10
N ASP A 206 -9.66 8.68 21.07
CA ASP A 206 -10.90 7.95 21.41
C ASP A 206 -12.19 8.70 21.02
N TYR A 207 -12.09 9.83 20.30
CA TYR A 207 -13.24 10.72 20.08
C TYR A 207 -14.41 9.99 19.41
N PHE A 208 -14.15 9.28 18.32
CA PHE A 208 -15.16 8.55 17.57
C PHE A 208 -15.61 7.27 18.30
N LYS A 209 -14.70 6.59 18.99
CA LYS A 209 -15.01 5.39 19.77
C LYS A 209 -16.00 5.66 20.93
N LYS A 210 -15.96 6.85 21.53
CA LYS A 210 -16.81 7.24 22.67
C LYS A 210 -18.08 7.99 22.27
N ALA A 211 -18.26 8.32 21.00
CA ALA A 211 -19.46 8.98 20.52
C ALA A 211 -20.61 7.98 20.30
N SER A 212 -21.84 8.48 20.40
CA SER A 212 -23.04 7.75 19.98
C SER A 212 -23.57 8.35 18.67
N TYR A 213 -24.05 7.48 17.79
CA TYR A 213 -24.45 7.84 16.43
C TYR A 213 -25.95 7.62 16.25
N GLN A 214 -26.60 8.56 15.57
CA GLN A 214 -27.99 8.45 15.18
C GLN A 214 -28.15 8.93 13.75
N PHE A 215 -28.84 8.14 12.93
CA PHE A 215 -29.16 8.48 11.56
C PHE A 215 -30.58 9.04 11.45
N LYS A 216 -30.76 10.07 10.62
CA LYS A 216 -32.07 10.63 10.28
C LYS A 216 -32.23 10.68 8.77
N ARG A 217 -33.41 10.31 8.28
CA ARG A 217 -33.73 10.31 6.86
C ARG A 217 -34.65 11.45 6.53
N HIS A 218 -34.40 12.12 5.42
CA HIS A 218 -35.23 13.21 4.94
C HIS A 218 -35.52 13.02 3.46
N PRO A 219 -36.80 13.05 3.03
CA PRO A 219 -37.13 12.87 1.61
C PRO A 219 -36.55 14.02 0.80
N ILE A 220 -35.92 13.69 -0.33
CA ILE A 220 -35.32 14.65 -1.24
C ILE A 220 -35.75 14.35 -2.68
N GLN A 221 -35.30 15.19 -3.61
CA GLN A 221 -35.40 14.95 -5.04
C GLN A 221 -34.00 14.71 -5.61
N THR A 222 -33.93 14.02 -6.75
CA THR A 222 -32.66 13.66 -7.41
C THR A 222 -31.88 14.86 -7.96
N ASN A 223 -32.50 16.05 -8.07
CA ASN A 223 -31.81 17.32 -8.38
C ASN A 223 -31.10 17.93 -7.15
N TYR A 224 -30.48 17.08 -6.33
CA TYR A 224 -29.89 17.43 -5.05
C TYR A 224 -28.64 18.32 -5.18
N TYR A 225 -27.71 17.96 -6.06
CA TYR A 225 -26.46 18.68 -6.29
C TYR A 225 -26.61 19.76 -7.36
N ALA A 226 -26.78 21.01 -6.93
CA ALA A 226 -27.04 22.15 -7.84
C ALA A 226 -26.00 22.33 -8.95
N GLN A 227 -24.72 22.01 -8.69
CA GLN A 227 -23.60 22.24 -9.62
C GLN A 227 -23.00 20.93 -10.18
N GLN A 228 -23.57 19.77 -9.86
CA GLN A 228 -23.04 18.46 -10.26
C GLN A 228 -24.15 17.63 -10.93
N PRO A 229 -24.54 17.96 -12.18
CA PRO A 229 -25.62 17.27 -12.87
C PRO A 229 -25.34 15.77 -13.10
N VAL A 230 -24.07 15.38 -13.21
CA VAL A 230 -23.67 13.96 -13.31
C VAL A 230 -24.04 13.20 -12.04
N LEU A 231 -23.78 13.78 -10.86
CA LEU A 231 -24.16 13.17 -9.59
C LEU A 231 -25.67 13.02 -9.44
N ASN A 232 -26.44 14.03 -9.86
CA ASN A 232 -27.91 13.95 -9.85
C ASN A 232 -28.43 12.84 -10.76
N LYS A 233 -27.74 12.55 -11.86
CA LYS A 233 -28.09 11.44 -12.74
C LYS A 233 -27.80 10.08 -12.08
N ILE A 234 -26.70 9.96 -11.34
CA ILE A 234 -26.39 8.75 -10.56
C ILE A 234 -27.45 8.53 -9.47
N LEU A 235 -27.80 9.58 -8.71
CA LEU A 235 -28.89 9.51 -7.74
C LEU A 235 -30.21 9.08 -8.39
N LYS A 236 -30.49 9.57 -9.61
CA LYS A 236 -31.68 9.18 -10.34
C LYS A 236 -31.66 7.72 -10.77
N ASN A 237 -30.52 7.23 -11.24
CA ASN A 237 -30.36 5.82 -11.60
C ASN A 237 -30.66 4.91 -10.40
N TYR A 238 -30.09 5.20 -9.22
CA TYR A 238 -30.37 4.41 -8.02
C TYR A 238 -31.83 4.55 -7.53
N GLU A 239 -32.42 5.75 -7.59
CA GLU A 239 -33.85 5.93 -7.26
C GLU A 239 -34.77 5.12 -8.21
N ASP A 240 -34.40 4.99 -9.49
CA ASP A 240 -35.18 4.22 -10.48
C ASP A 240 -34.96 2.70 -10.38
N GLU A 241 -33.80 2.27 -9.87
CA GLU A 241 -33.40 0.87 -9.79
C GLU A 241 -33.94 0.16 -8.55
N PHE A 242 -33.97 0.85 -7.40
CA PHE A 242 -34.25 0.23 -6.10
C PHE A 242 -35.63 0.58 -5.54
N ASP A 243 -36.30 -0.41 -4.95
CA ASP A 243 -37.40 -0.16 -4.03
C ASP A 243 -36.87 0.27 -2.65
N ASN A 244 -35.84 -0.43 -2.15
CA ASN A 244 -35.12 -0.10 -0.92
C ASN A 244 -33.62 -0.37 -1.07
N ALA A 245 -32.77 0.60 -0.73
CA ALA A 245 -31.31 0.46 -0.74
C ALA A 245 -30.64 1.62 0.00
N SER A 246 -29.60 1.35 0.78
CA SER A 246 -28.73 2.34 1.41
C SER A 246 -27.39 2.41 0.68
N PHE A 247 -26.94 3.60 0.34
CA PHE A 247 -25.70 3.78 -0.40
C PHE A 247 -25.01 5.11 -0.09
N LEU A 248 -23.70 5.13 -0.36
CA LEU A 248 -22.87 6.32 -0.25
C LEU A 248 -22.56 6.89 -1.64
N ILE A 249 -22.41 8.21 -1.73
CA ILE A 249 -21.88 8.91 -2.89
C ILE A 249 -20.51 9.49 -2.52
N PRO A 250 -19.42 9.07 -3.20
CA PRO A 250 -18.06 9.46 -2.87
C PRO A 250 -17.70 10.84 -3.44
N ILE A 251 -18.39 11.89 -2.98
CA ILE A 251 -18.19 13.27 -3.44
C ILE A 251 -16.75 13.76 -3.21
N GLY A 252 -16.06 13.31 -2.17
CA GLY A 252 -14.65 13.62 -1.94
C GLY A 252 -13.73 13.04 -3.03
N ALA A 253 -13.94 11.76 -3.39
CA ALA A 253 -13.24 11.12 -4.49
C ALA A 253 -13.52 11.82 -5.83
N ILE A 254 -14.79 12.16 -6.10
CA ILE A 254 -15.19 12.86 -7.33
C ILE A 254 -14.57 14.25 -7.40
N LYS A 255 -14.50 14.99 -6.29
CA LYS A 255 -13.80 16.27 -6.21
C LYS A 255 -12.31 16.11 -6.48
N CYS A 256 -11.67 15.08 -5.91
CA CYS A 256 -10.28 14.74 -6.20
C CYS A 256 -10.05 14.51 -7.70
N ILE A 257 -10.88 13.67 -8.34
CA ILE A 257 -10.83 13.42 -9.78
C ILE A 257 -10.98 14.72 -10.58
N GLN A 258 -11.93 15.58 -10.22
CA GLN A 258 -12.12 16.89 -10.86
C GLN A 258 -10.87 17.78 -10.72
N ASN A 259 -10.25 17.83 -9.54
CA ASN A 259 -9.04 18.60 -9.30
C ASN A 259 -7.84 18.06 -10.08
N LEU A 260 -7.66 16.74 -10.13
CA LEU A 260 -6.60 16.08 -10.90
C LEU A 260 -6.73 16.31 -12.42
N HIS A 261 -7.96 16.34 -12.95
CA HIS A 261 -8.20 16.72 -14.33
C HIS A 261 -7.68 18.11 -14.68
N HIS A 262 -7.60 19.03 -13.71
CA HIS A 262 -7.05 20.35 -13.97
C HIS A 262 -5.57 20.29 -14.33
N PHE A 263 -4.81 19.25 -14.02
CA PHE A 263 -3.37 19.18 -14.36
C PHE A 263 -3.11 18.88 -15.84
N THR A 264 -4.01 18.16 -16.50
CA THR A 264 -3.76 17.59 -17.83
C THR A 264 -4.76 18.04 -18.88
N LYS A 265 -4.29 18.22 -20.12
CA LYS A 265 -5.13 18.29 -21.32
C LYS A 265 -5.20 16.94 -22.05
N GLY A 266 -4.34 16.00 -21.65
CA GLY A 266 -4.29 14.66 -22.21
C GLY A 266 -5.18 13.69 -21.43
N PRO A 267 -5.08 12.39 -21.77
CA PRO A 267 -5.78 11.34 -21.03
C PRO A 267 -5.34 11.29 -19.57
N MET A 268 -6.22 10.75 -18.73
CA MET A 268 -5.91 10.42 -17.34
C MET A 268 -6.33 8.99 -17.05
N MET A 269 -5.41 8.18 -16.51
CA MET A 269 -5.72 6.90 -15.91
C MET A 269 -5.65 7.05 -14.40
N LEU A 270 -6.76 6.73 -13.74
CA LEU A 270 -6.85 6.64 -12.29
C LEU A 270 -6.82 5.16 -11.91
N LEU A 271 -5.87 4.77 -11.07
CA LEU A 271 -5.82 3.46 -10.43
C LEU A 271 -6.29 3.65 -9.00
N VAL A 272 -7.40 3.00 -8.65
CA VAL A 272 -8.04 3.11 -7.34
C VAL A 272 -8.04 1.74 -6.69
N SER A 273 -7.61 1.68 -5.45
CA SER A 273 -7.79 0.50 -4.61
C SER A 273 -8.26 0.92 -3.24
N ASP A 274 -9.35 0.36 -2.76
CA ASP A 274 -9.97 0.76 -1.50
C ASP A 274 -10.94 -0.31 -1.01
N LYS A 275 -11.36 -0.22 0.25
CA LYS A 275 -12.52 -1.01 0.69
C LYS A 275 -13.78 -0.45 0.03
N GLY A 276 -14.65 -1.30 -0.51
CA GLY A 276 -15.84 -0.80 -1.20
C GLY A 276 -16.67 -1.83 -1.94
N TYR A 277 -17.81 -1.36 -2.44
CA TYR A 277 -18.76 -2.16 -3.22
C TYR A 277 -18.64 -1.86 -4.71
N THR A 278 -18.71 -2.91 -5.52
CA THR A 278 -18.71 -2.80 -7.00
C THR A 278 -20.03 -3.16 -7.64
N GLU A 279 -20.84 -4.00 -6.98
CA GLU A 279 -22.19 -4.35 -7.41
C GLU A 279 -23.21 -3.69 -6.50
N THR A 280 -24.28 -3.20 -7.12
CA THR A 280 -25.38 -2.57 -6.40
C THR A 280 -26.21 -3.59 -5.61
N ASP A 281 -26.19 -4.87 -5.99
CA ASP A 281 -26.79 -5.99 -5.23
C ASP A 281 -26.18 -6.17 -3.81
N LEU A 282 -25.01 -5.58 -3.55
CA LEU A 282 -24.36 -5.59 -2.23
C LEU A 282 -24.79 -4.42 -1.35
N PHE A 283 -25.63 -3.51 -1.84
CA PHE A 283 -26.17 -2.43 -1.01
C PHE A 283 -27.20 -2.97 -0.03
N ASP A 284 -27.06 -2.60 1.24
CA ASP A 284 -28.01 -2.99 2.27
C ASP A 284 -29.39 -2.38 2.03
N GLU A 285 -30.44 -3.20 2.01
CA GLU A 285 -31.81 -2.72 1.75
C GLU A 285 -32.38 -1.93 2.93
N ASN A 286 -32.10 -2.35 4.16
CA ASN A 286 -32.83 -1.92 5.36
C ASN A 286 -31.96 -1.34 6.48
N GLU A 287 -30.64 -1.28 6.31
CA GLU A 287 -29.72 -0.81 7.34
C GLU A 287 -29.30 0.65 7.12
N ASP A 288 -28.75 1.27 8.17
CA ASP A 288 -28.06 2.55 8.03
C ASP A 288 -26.78 2.32 7.20
N PRO A 289 -26.29 3.34 6.45
CA PRO A 289 -25.04 3.22 5.70
C PRO A 289 -23.87 2.74 6.57
N ASP A 290 -23.08 1.79 6.07
CA ASP A 290 -21.93 1.25 6.79
C ASP A 290 -20.82 2.30 6.95
N ILE A 291 -20.67 2.79 8.18
CA ILE A 291 -19.64 3.74 8.59
C ILE A 291 -18.89 3.14 9.78
N SER A 292 -17.59 2.88 9.59
CA SER A 292 -16.73 2.34 10.62
C SER A 292 -16.17 3.46 11.50
N PHE A 293 -16.44 3.41 12.80
CA PHE A 293 -15.96 4.39 13.80
C PHE A 293 -14.89 3.77 14.71
N HIS A 294 -13.62 3.98 14.38
CA HIS A 294 -12.46 3.52 15.15
C HIS A 294 -11.74 4.72 15.81
N GLY A 295 -10.40 4.72 15.85
CA GLY A 295 -9.62 5.94 16.12
C GLY A 295 -9.85 7.00 15.04
N SER A 296 -10.05 6.57 13.78
CA SER A 296 -10.50 7.36 12.63
C SER A 296 -11.89 6.92 12.15
N VAL A 297 -12.39 7.55 11.09
CA VAL A 297 -13.64 7.14 10.40
C VAL A 297 -13.30 6.75 8.98
N SER A 298 -13.81 5.59 8.55
CA SER A 298 -13.68 5.09 7.18
C SER A 298 -15.01 4.51 6.71
N MET A 299 -15.24 4.57 5.40
CA MET A 299 -16.52 4.17 4.79
C MET A 299 -16.28 3.29 3.56
N MET A 300 -17.25 2.45 3.22
CA MET A 300 -17.16 1.64 1.99
C MET A 300 -17.26 2.55 0.76
N VAL A 301 -16.24 2.51 -0.10
CA VAL A 301 -16.23 3.29 -1.34
C VAL A 301 -17.24 2.69 -2.31
N ASN A 302 -18.16 3.51 -2.82
CA ASN A 302 -19.08 3.10 -3.87
C ASN A 302 -18.37 3.17 -5.24
N PHE A 303 -17.76 2.05 -5.66
CA PHE A 303 -17.08 1.98 -6.95
C PHE A 303 -18.06 1.95 -8.12
N ASP A 304 -19.29 1.47 -7.94
CA ASP A 304 -20.34 1.57 -8.95
C ASP A 304 -20.61 3.06 -9.29
N ALA A 305 -20.78 3.91 -8.28
CA ALA A 305 -20.95 5.35 -8.49
C ALA A 305 -19.74 6.00 -9.19
N LEU A 306 -18.51 5.57 -8.87
CA LEU A 306 -17.31 6.01 -9.59
C LEU A 306 -17.31 5.54 -11.04
N SER A 307 -17.78 4.33 -11.32
CA SER A 307 -17.92 3.79 -12.67
C SER A 307 -18.96 4.58 -13.47
N GLN A 308 -20.16 4.77 -12.92
CA GLN A 308 -21.20 5.58 -13.54
C GLN A 308 -20.72 7.02 -13.79
N TYR A 309 -20.04 7.63 -12.81
CA TYR A 309 -19.47 8.97 -12.97
C TYR A 309 -18.45 9.01 -14.12
N THR A 310 -17.59 8.00 -14.21
CA THR A 310 -16.59 7.87 -15.29
C THR A 310 -17.26 7.78 -16.66
N GLU A 311 -18.23 6.88 -16.83
CA GLU A 311 -18.94 6.64 -18.08
C GLU A 311 -19.78 7.83 -18.53
N LEU A 312 -20.48 8.48 -17.59
CA LEU A 312 -21.23 9.71 -17.85
C LEU A 312 -20.34 10.88 -18.29
N ASN A 313 -19.05 10.85 -17.91
CA ASN A 313 -18.01 11.75 -18.39
C ASN A 313 -17.24 11.20 -19.61
N LYS A 314 -17.80 10.19 -20.30
CA LYS A 314 -17.24 9.55 -21.51
C LYS A 314 -15.87 8.89 -21.28
N GLY A 315 -15.60 8.46 -20.05
CA GLY A 315 -14.48 7.61 -19.71
C GLY A 315 -14.77 6.13 -19.93
N THR A 316 -13.82 5.29 -19.55
CA THR A 316 -13.93 3.83 -19.53
C THR A 316 -13.56 3.32 -18.15
N SER A 317 -14.41 2.45 -17.60
CA SER A 317 -14.21 1.83 -16.29
C SER A 317 -13.75 0.39 -16.45
N PHE A 318 -12.76 0.00 -15.67
CA PHE A 318 -12.31 -1.38 -15.52
C PHE A 318 -12.43 -1.76 -14.04
N MET A 319 -13.27 -2.74 -13.77
CA MET A 319 -13.59 -3.21 -12.42
C MET A 319 -13.06 -4.63 -12.23
N MET A 320 -12.61 -4.95 -11.02
CA MET A 320 -12.12 -6.27 -10.65
C MET A 320 -13.14 -7.37 -10.97
N GLY A 321 -12.67 -8.57 -11.30
CA GLY A 321 -13.55 -9.70 -11.61
C GLY A 321 -14.24 -10.27 -10.36
N ASN A 322 -13.51 -10.35 -9.24
CA ASN A 322 -14.06 -10.74 -7.95
C ASN A 322 -14.80 -9.57 -7.30
N LYS A 323 -16.10 -9.49 -7.58
CA LYS A 323 -16.95 -8.40 -7.12
C LYS A 323 -17.37 -8.49 -5.65
N GLY A 324 -17.19 -9.66 -5.03
CA GLY A 324 -17.54 -9.91 -3.62
C GLY A 324 -16.40 -9.67 -2.63
N ALA A 325 -15.20 -9.30 -3.10
CA ALA A 325 -14.12 -8.88 -2.22
C ALA A 325 -14.43 -7.53 -1.57
N ASP A 326 -14.02 -7.31 -0.32
CA ASP A 326 -14.15 -6.00 0.33
C ASP A 326 -13.12 -5.02 -0.22
N PHE A 327 -11.89 -5.48 -0.47
CA PHE A 327 -10.82 -4.68 -1.05
C PHE A 327 -10.86 -4.75 -2.57
N GLN A 328 -11.30 -3.65 -3.16
CA GLN A 328 -11.55 -3.54 -4.59
C GLN A 328 -10.41 -2.80 -5.29
N VAL A 329 -10.14 -3.18 -6.54
CA VAL A 329 -9.17 -2.51 -7.41
C VAL A 329 -9.82 -2.18 -8.75
N ALA A 330 -9.75 -0.92 -9.15
CA ALA A 330 -10.35 -0.42 -10.38
C ALA A 330 -9.40 0.50 -11.16
N SER A 331 -9.62 0.57 -12.48
CA SER A 331 -8.98 1.56 -13.34
C SER A 331 -10.03 2.38 -14.08
N PHE A 332 -9.97 3.71 -13.93
CA PHE A 332 -10.85 4.63 -14.64
C PHE A 332 -10.02 5.46 -15.61
N VAL A 333 -10.32 5.34 -16.91
CA VAL A 333 -9.60 6.04 -17.97
C VAL A 333 -10.48 7.13 -18.56
N TYR A 334 -9.99 8.36 -18.53
CA TYR A 334 -10.69 9.54 -19.02
C TYR A 334 -9.96 10.14 -20.22
N HIS A 335 -10.74 10.64 -21.19
CA HIS A 335 -10.26 11.43 -22.33
C HIS A 335 -9.14 10.74 -23.15
N ALA A 336 -9.12 9.41 -23.19
CA ALA A 336 -8.27 8.68 -24.12
C ALA A 336 -8.78 8.88 -25.55
N ASP A 337 -7.98 9.53 -26.39
CA ASP A 337 -8.27 9.78 -27.81
C ASP A 337 -7.58 8.74 -28.75
N TYR A 338 -7.18 7.61 -28.17
CA TYR A 338 -6.56 6.47 -28.84
C TYR A 338 -7.12 5.16 -28.29
N ALA A 339 -6.99 4.10 -29.08
CA ALA A 339 -7.37 2.76 -28.64
C ALA A 339 -6.45 2.28 -27.52
N ILE A 340 -7.01 1.64 -26.49
CA ILE A 340 -6.28 1.16 -25.31
C ILE A 340 -6.24 -0.39 -25.18
N PRO A 341 -5.98 -1.16 -26.26
CA PRO A 341 -6.08 -2.62 -26.22
C PRO A 341 -5.07 -3.28 -25.28
N ASN A 342 -3.85 -2.74 -25.16
CA ASN A 342 -2.87 -3.32 -24.22
C ASN A 342 -3.35 -3.08 -22.79
N THR A 343 -3.88 -1.89 -22.50
CA THR A 343 -4.46 -1.57 -21.19
C THR A 343 -5.60 -2.52 -20.82
N THR A 344 -6.56 -2.71 -21.73
CA THR A 344 -7.70 -3.62 -21.53
C THR A 344 -7.21 -5.05 -21.28
N TYR A 345 -6.24 -5.53 -22.06
CA TYR A 345 -5.67 -6.87 -21.90
C TYR A 345 -4.92 -7.02 -20.57
N ALA A 346 -4.12 -6.02 -20.19
CA ALA A 346 -3.36 -6.03 -18.95
C ALA A 346 -4.28 -6.07 -17.72
N PHE A 347 -5.39 -5.32 -17.75
CA PHE A 347 -6.38 -5.35 -16.68
C PHE A 347 -7.06 -6.72 -16.58
N ALA A 348 -7.58 -7.21 -17.71
CA ALA A 348 -8.27 -8.50 -17.76
C ALA A 348 -7.42 -9.67 -17.24
N ASN A 349 -6.11 -9.66 -17.48
CA ASN A 349 -5.22 -10.74 -17.05
C ASN A 349 -4.58 -10.52 -15.67
N SER A 350 -4.73 -9.34 -15.07
CA SER A 350 -4.17 -9.08 -13.75
C SER A 350 -5.27 -9.08 -12.67
N LEU A 351 -6.40 -8.41 -12.90
CA LEU A 351 -7.41 -8.18 -11.86
C LEU A 351 -8.76 -8.86 -12.12
N SER A 352 -8.96 -9.52 -13.27
CA SER A 352 -10.21 -10.26 -13.50
C SER A 352 -10.18 -11.71 -13.03
N THR A 353 -9.04 -12.20 -12.52
CA THR A 353 -8.89 -13.59 -12.05
C THR A 353 -8.66 -13.70 -10.55
N TYR A 354 -7.72 -12.94 -10.01
CA TYR A 354 -7.24 -13.03 -8.62
C TYR A 354 -6.93 -11.61 -8.09
N SER A 355 -7.36 -11.33 -6.86
CA SER A 355 -7.26 -10.02 -6.21
C SER A 355 -6.18 -9.98 -5.12
N PRO A 356 -5.71 -8.78 -4.73
CA PRO A 356 -4.84 -8.66 -3.55
C PRO A 356 -5.46 -9.25 -2.27
N GLN A 357 -6.79 -9.19 -2.13
CA GLN A 357 -7.50 -9.79 -0.99
C GLN A 357 -7.40 -11.32 -0.99
N ASP A 358 -7.58 -11.97 -2.13
CA ASP A 358 -7.51 -13.43 -2.21
C ASP A 358 -6.13 -13.97 -1.74
N LEU A 359 -5.05 -13.19 -1.92
CA LEU A 359 -3.71 -13.59 -1.44
C LEU A 359 -3.57 -13.37 0.05
N PHE A 360 -4.17 -12.29 0.56
CA PHE A 360 -4.25 -12.05 1.99
C PHE A 360 -5.02 -13.20 2.66
N ASP A 361 -6.20 -13.53 2.17
CA ASP A 361 -7.07 -14.59 2.71
C ASP A 361 -6.48 -16.00 2.56
N ILE A 362 -5.61 -16.22 1.56
CA ILE A 362 -4.83 -17.46 1.46
C ILE A 362 -3.69 -17.46 2.49
N SER A 363 -3.04 -16.32 2.73
CA SER A 363 -1.90 -16.22 3.64
C SER A 363 -2.30 -16.21 5.13
N TYR A 364 -3.50 -15.71 5.44
CA TYR A 364 -3.94 -15.51 6.81
C TYR A 364 -5.38 -16.01 7.03
N ILE A 365 -5.66 -16.56 8.20
CA ILE A 365 -7.00 -16.95 8.66
C ILE A 365 -7.21 -16.34 10.05
N GLU A 366 -8.22 -15.47 10.20
CA GLU A 366 -8.51 -14.76 11.45
C GLU A 366 -7.27 -14.02 12.01
N ASP A 367 -6.53 -13.34 11.12
CA ASP A 367 -5.27 -12.63 11.39
C ASP A 367 -4.07 -13.51 11.81
N ASP A 368 -4.25 -14.83 11.90
CA ASP A 368 -3.17 -15.81 12.12
C ASP A 368 -2.65 -16.36 10.79
N LEU A 369 -1.40 -16.85 10.77
CA LEU A 369 -0.84 -17.55 9.61
C LEU A 369 -1.71 -18.73 9.22
N ASN A 370 -1.97 -18.90 7.92
CA ASN A 370 -2.79 -20.02 7.46
C ASN A 370 -2.11 -21.37 7.79
N PRO A 371 -2.72 -22.21 8.65
CA PRO A 371 -2.14 -23.48 9.11
C PRO A 371 -2.07 -24.55 8.01
N GLY A 372 -2.73 -24.34 6.87
CA GLY A 372 -2.62 -25.18 5.69
C GLY A 372 -1.21 -25.20 5.09
N PHE A 373 -0.43 -24.14 5.30
CA PHE A 373 0.96 -24.04 4.84
C PHE A 373 1.95 -24.57 5.89
N SER A 374 1.89 -25.88 6.14
CA SER A 374 2.67 -26.55 7.19
C SER A 374 3.90 -27.32 6.71
N THR A 375 4.16 -27.40 5.40
CA THR A 375 5.33 -28.08 4.83
C THR A 375 6.27 -27.07 4.20
N LEU A 376 7.57 -27.40 4.09
CA LEU A 376 8.56 -26.53 3.45
C LEU A 376 8.14 -26.13 2.03
N GLU A 377 7.67 -27.11 1.25
CA GLU A 377 7.23 -26.89 -0.13
C GLU A 377 5.96 -26.03 -0.21
N SER A 378 4.98 -26.22 0.69
CA SER A 378 3.78 -25.39 0.68
C SER A 378 4.08 -23.94 1.07
N ILE A 379 4.95 -23.70 2.05
CA ILE A 379 5.41 -22.35 2.42
C ILE A 379 6.13 -21.69 1.23
N ILE A 380 7.05 -22.39 0.56
CA ILE A 380 7.76 -21.87 -0.61
C ILE A 380 6.78 -21.56 -1.76
N ASN A 381 5.78 -22.41 -1.99
CA ASN A 381 4.76 -22.18 -3.01
C ASN A 381 3.89 -20.96 -2.70
N LEU A 382 3.51 -20.75 -1.43
CA LEU A 382 2.85 -19.52 -1.01
C LEU A 382 3.72 -18.29 -1.27
N LEU A 383 4.99 -18.34 -0.85
CA LEU A 383 5.92 -17.23 -1.08
C LEU A 383 6.13 -16.95 -2.57
N ASN A 384 6.18 -17.98 -3.42
CA ASN A 384 6.22 -17.80 -4.88
C ASN A 384 4.96 -17.09 -5.42
N LEU A 385 3.77 -17.44 -4.91
CA LEU A 385 2.50 -16.79 -5.28
C LEU A 385 2.46 -15.33 -4.81
N ALA A 386 3.01 -15.05 -3.63
CA ALA A 386 3.16 -13.71 -3.07
C ALA A 386 4.29 -12.89 -3.73
N ASP A 387 4.95 -13.40 -4.78
CA ASP A 387 6.17 -12.84 -5.37
C ASP A 387 7.25 -12.49 -4.33
N TRP A 388 7.35 -13.35 -3.31
CA TRP A 388 8.25 -13.19 -2.16
C TRP A 388 8.10 -11.82 -1.51
N ASP A 389 6.85 -11.37 -1.32
CA ASP A 389 6.54 -10.15 -0.59
C ASP A 389 7.27 -10.14 0.77
N PRO A 390 8.04 -9.09 1.10
CA PRO A 390 8.84 -9.07 2.32
C PRO A 390 8.03 -9.24 3.61
N SER A 391 6.79 -8.76 3.66
CA SER A 391 5.95 -8.88 4.85
C SER A 391 5.45 -10.31 5.03
N ILE A 392 4.91 -10.91 3.96
CA ILE A 392 4.47 -12.32 4.01
C ILE A 392 5.67 -13.24 4.29
N PHE A 393 6.83 -12.99 3.67
CA PHE A 393 8.06 -13.72 3.98
C PHE A 393 8.42 -13.64 5.45
N HIS A 394 8.39 -12.44 6.04
CA HIS A 394 8.72 -12.26 7.44
C HIS A 394 7.76 -13.03 8.35
N ASP A 395 6.46 -12.96 8.10
CA ASP A 395 5.51 -13.62 8.98
C ASP A 395 5.69 -15.14 8.92
N TYR A 396 5.99 -15.69 7.75
CA TYR A 396 6.26 -17.13 7.55
C TYR A 396 7.69 -17.59 7.87
N TYR A 397 8.67 -16.69 8.03
CA TYR A 397 10.08 -17.08 8.19
C TYR A 397 10.33 -18.02 9.38
N PRO A 398 9.68 -17.88 10.56
CA PRO A 398 9.91 -18.79 11.67
C PRO A 398 9.51 -20.23 11.36
N MET A 399 8.38 -20.41 10.67
CA MET A 399 7.94 -21.73 10.22
C MET A 399 8.87 -22.28 9.14
N LEU A 400 9.29 -21.44 8.19
CA LEU A 400 10.27 -21.82 7.17
C LEU A 400 11.57 -22.32 7.82
N LEU A 401 12.09 -21.57 8.80
CA LEU A 401 13.30 -21.90 9.56
C LEU A 401 13.17 -23.23 10.30
N GLU A 402 12.06 -23.45 11.03
CA GLU A 402 11.79 -24.73 11.71
C GLU A 402 11.82 -25.91 10.72
N LYS A 403 11.24 -25.75 9.52
CA LYS A 403 11.27 -26.82 8.52
C LYS A 403 12.67 -27.07 7.99
N LEU A 404 13.47 -26.04 7.74
CA LEU A 404 14.86 -26.20 7.31
C LEU A 404 15.71 -26.94 8.35
N GLU A 405 15.47 -26.71 9.65
CA GLU A 405 16.17 -27.42 10.73
C GLU A 405 15.75 -28.89 10.88
N SER A 406 14.51 -29.23 10.48
CA SER A 406 13.91 -30.54 10.73
C SER A 406 14.10 -31.58 9.62
N GLN A 407 14.50 -31.17 8.43
CA GLN A 407 14.58 -32.05 7.25
C GLN A 407 15.65 -31.58 6.26
N GLU A 408 16.16 -32.53 5.46
CA GLU A 408 17.05 -32.20 4.34
C GLU A 408 16.29 -31.43 3.24
N VAL A 409 16.96 -30.45 2.66
CA VAL A 409 16.42 -29.60 1.58
C VAL A 409 16.87 -30.15 0.24
N SER A 410 15.94 -30.36 -0.69
CA SER A 410 16.30 -30.73 -2.05
C SER A 410 16.92 -29.55 -2.80
N LEU A 411 17.79 -29.84 -3.77
CA LEU A 411 18.49 -28.82 -4.55
C LEU A 411 17.53 -27.85 -5.27
N ASP A 412 16.37 -28.32 -5.74
CA ASP A 412 15.36 -27.48 -6.40
C ASP A 412 14.71 -26.49 -5.42
N LEU A 413 14.45 -26.92 -4.18
CA LEU A 413 13.93 -26.04 -3.14
C LEU A 413 14.99 -25.04 -2.67
N GLU A 414 16.26 -25.46 -2.56
CA GLU A 414 17.38 -24.58 -2.26
C GLU A 414 17.46 -23.42 -3.26
N TYR A 415 17.44 -23.72 -4.58
CA TYR A 415 17.42 -22.69 -5.62
C TYR A 415 16.19 -21.79 -5.53
N SER A 416 15.02 -22.36 -5.21
CA SER A 416 13.79 -21.59 -5.05
C SER A 416 13.88 -20.59 -3.90
N ILE A 417 14.40 -21.03 -2.75
CA ILE A 417 14.59 -20.17 -1.58
C ILE A 417 15.64 -19.08 -1.88
N LEU A 418 16.80 -19.43 -2.45
CA LEU A 418 17.84 -18.45 -2.74
C LEU A 418 17.36 -17.34 -3.69
N ASN A 419 16.66 -17.70 -4.76
CA ASN A 419 16.06 -16.72 -5.67
C ASN A 419 14.99 -15.87 -4.97
N GLY A 420 14.23 -16.49 -4.06
CA GLY A 420 13.24 -15.83 -3.24
C GLY A 420 13.81 -14.77 -2.31
N LEU A 421 14.84 -15.13 -1.55
CA LEU A 421 15.53 -14.21 -0.63
C LEU A 421 16.13 -13.00 -1.35
N GLU A 422 16.63 -13.18 -2.57
CA GLU A 422 17.08 -12.05 -3.39
C GLU A 422 15.92 -11.10 -3.75
N ARG A 423 14.72 -11.63 -4.02
CA ARG A 423 13.51 -10.80 -4.26
C ARG A 423 13.04 -10.10 -3.00
N VAL A 424 13.00 -10.79 -1.85
CA VAL A 424 12.68 -10.18 -0.55
C VAL A 424 13.61 -8.99 -0.31
N TRP A 425 14.91 -9.17 -0.52
CA TRP A 425 15.89 -8.10 -0.33
C TRP A 425 15.72 -6.96 -1.34
N GLN A 426 15.42 -7.28 -2.61
CA GLN A 426 15.16 -6.27 -3.64
C GLN A 426 14.00 -5.34 -3.28
N PHE A 427 12.98 -5.89 -2.61
CA PHE A 427 11.80 -5.16 -2.15
C PHE A 427 11.87 -4.78 -0.66
N PHE A 428 13.01 -4.91 0.01
CA PHE A 428 13.14 -4.49 1.39
C PHE A 428 12.91 -2.97 1.55
N PHE A 429 11.90 -2.60 2.37
CA PHE A 429 11.57 -1.23 2.73
C PHE A 429 11.42 -1.14 4.26
N LYS A 430 12.42 -0.55 4.93
CA LYS A 430 12.44 -0.45 6.40
C LYS A 430 11.28 0.41 6.92
N LEU A 431 10.21 -0.24 7.37
CA LEU A 431 9.05 0.41 7.97
C LEU A 431 8.93 0.03 9.45
N GLU A 432 8.57 -1.22 9.72
CA GLU A 432 8.25 -1.71 11.05
C GLU A 432 9.49 -1.97 11.90
N LYS A 433 9.42 -1.66 13.19
CA LYS A 433 10.54 -1.86 14.14
C LYS A 433 10.81 -3.34 14.40
N SER A 434 9.77 -4.16 14.44
CA SER A 434 9.79 -5.61 14.73
C SER A 434 10.15 -6.48 13.52
N GLN A 435 9.95 -5.98 12.30
CA GLN A 435 10.08 -6.78 11.08
C GLN A 435 11.53 -6.82 10.57
N ASP A 436 12.47 -7.46 11.27
CA ASP A 436 13.90 -7.53 10.89
C ASP A 436 14.15 -8.49 9.71
N ILE A 437 13.81 -8.03 8.51
CA ILE A 437 14.00 -8.76 7.25
C ILE A 437 15.45 -9.21 7.03
N PRO A 438 16.50 -8.36 7.19
CA PRO A 438 17.87 -8.84 7.04
C PRO A 438 18.22 -9.95 8.04
N PHE A 439 17.76 -9.88 9.29
CA PHE A 439 17.99 -10.96 10.25
C PHE A 439 17.29 -12.25 9.82
N ALA A 440 16.05 -12.17 9.35
CA ALA A 440 15.29 -13.31 8.84
C ALA A 440 16.01 -13.96 7.65
N ILE A 441 16.43 -13.17 6.66
CA ILE A 441 17.21 -13.66 5.51
C ILE A 441 18.51 -14.34 5.97
N GLY A 442 19.25 -13.71 6.89
CA GLY A 442 20.49 -14.26 7.43
C GLY A 442 20.29 -15.61 8.12
N SER A 443 19.19 -15.76 8.86
CA SER A 443 18.85 -16.99 9.58
C SER A 443 18.49 -18.15 8.65
N ILE A 444 17.77 -17.86 7.56
CA ILE A 444 17.50 -18.85 6.52
C ILE A 444 18.80 -19.28 5.83
N LEU A 445 19.64 -18.33 5.42
CA LEU A 445 20.91 -18.62 4.74
C LEU A 445 21.89 -19.41 5.60
N TYR A 446 21.97 -19.10 6.90
CA TYR A 446 22.81 -19.84 7.84
C TYR A 446 22.38 -21.31 7.93
N ASN A 447 21.07 -21.57 8.05
CA ASN A 447 20.53 -22.94 8.12
C ASN A 447 20.58 -23.71 6.80
N MET A 448 20.78 -23.01 5.68
CA MET A 448 21.03 -23.60 4.38
C MET A 448 22.54 -23.74 4.07
N ASP A 449 23.42 -23.62 5.08
CA ASP A 449 24.88 -23.72 4.93
C ASP A 449 25.51 -22.65 4.00
N PHE A 450 24.98 -21.43 4.01
CA PHE A 450 25.57 -20.25 3.36
C PHE A 450 26.07 -19.19 4.37
N PRO A 451 27.04 -19.53 5.24
CA PRO A 451 27.44 -18.68 6.36
C PRO A 451 28.06 -17.34 5.94
N GLU A 452 28.76 -17.26 4.80
CA GLU A 452 29.28 -15.98 4.28
C GLU A 452 28.17 -14.99 3.98
N LYS A 453 27.11 -15.44 3.28
CA LYS A 453 25.95 -14.59 2.97
C LYS A 453 25.16 -14.27 4.23
N ALA A 454 25.00 -15.22 5.16
CA ALA A 454 24.35 -14.97 6.44
C ALA A 454 25.04 -13.84 7.22
N VAL A 455 26.38 -13.84 7.27
CA VAL A 455 27.19 -12.76 7.88
C VAL A 455 26.91 -11.40 7.24
N GLU A 456 26.73 -11.34 5.92
CA GLU A 456 26.40 -10.08 5.23
C GLU A 456 25.04 -9.54 5.67
N TYR A 457 24.02 -10.39 5.71
CA TYR A 457 22.66 -9.99 6.09
C TYR A 457 22.52 -9.66 7.58
N TYR A 458 23.19 -10.38 8.49
CA TYR A 458 23.23 -10.00 9.90
C TYR A 458 23.90 -8.63 10.12
N LYS A 459 24.91 -8.28 9.32
CA LYS A 459 25.47 -6.92 9.34
C LYS A 459 24.46 -5.89 8.84
N GLN A 460 23.66 -6.21 7.82
CA GLN A 460 22.57 -5.32 7.39
C GLN A 460 21.52 -5.15 8.50
N SER A 461 21.16 -6.20 9.23
CA SER A 461 20.26 -6.09 10.41
C SER A 461 20.82 -5.10 11.43
N ILE A 462 22.11 -5.19 11.78
CA ILE A 462 22.75 -4.23 12.69
C ILE A 462 22.70 -2.78 12.14
N ILE A 463 22.84 -2.61 10.82
CA ILE A 463 22.78 -1.29 10.17
C ILE A 463 21.37 -0.69 10.24
N TYR A 464 20.33 -1.49 9.97
CA TYR A 464 18.95 -0.99 9.84
C TYR A 464 18.12 -1.04 11.12
N TYR A 465 18.40 -1.98 12.02
CA TYR A 465 17.65 -2.23 13.26
C TYR A 465 18.48 -1.96 14.52
N GLY A 466 19.79 -1.75 14.36
CA GLY A 466 20.69 -1.41 15.45
C GLY A 466 21.28 -2.64 16.14
N LYS A 467 21.96 -2.40 17.26
CA LYS A 467 22.67 -3.44 17.99
C LYS A 467 21.69 -4.32 18.75
N ASP A 468 21.69 -5.62 18.45
CA ASP A 468 20.86 -6.62 19.12
C ASP A 468 21.68 -7.85 19.53
N LYS A 469 21.32 -8.45 20.67
CA LYS A 469 22.04 -9.62 21.20
C LYS A 469 21.84 -10.88 20.36
N GLU A 470 20.65 -11.10 19.82
CA GLU A 470 20.36 -12.28 19.00
C GLU A 470 21.09 -12.17 17.67
N THR A 471 21.12 -10.98 17.07
CA THR A 471 21.87 -10.73 15.84
C THR A 471 23.37 -10.95 16.04
N TYR A 472 23.96 -10.45 17.13
CA TYR A 472 25.37 -10.73 17.43
C TYR A 472 25.65 -12.21 17.72
N TYR A 473 24.74 -12.90 18.41
CA TYR A 473 24.88 -14.32 18.67
C TYR A 473 24.85 -15.15 17.38
N ASN A 474 23.90 -14.90 16.49
CA ASN A 474 23.82 -15.59 15.19
C ASN A 474 24.99 -15.24 14.27
N LEU A 475 25.45 -13.99 14.29
CA LEU A 475 26.66 -13.59 13.57
C LEU A 475 27.91 -14.33 14.09
N ALA A 476 27.98 -14.64 15.38
CA ALA A 476 29.05 -15.45 15.95
C ALA A 476 28.98 -16.92 15.51
N LEU A 477 27.78 -17.51 15.49
CA LEU A 477 27.56 -18.86 14.97
C LEU A 477 28.02 -18.97 13.52
N ALA A 478 27.62 -18.01 12.67
CA ALA A 478 28.05 -17.97 11.28
C ALA A 478 29.58 -17.84 11.13
N TYR A 479 30.24 -17.00 11.95
CA TYR A 479 31.71 -16.92 11.94
C TYR A 479 32.39 -18.20 12.46
N GLN A 480 31.77 -18.91 13.41
CA GLN A 480 32.30 -20.18 13.89
C GLN A 480 32.24 -21.26 12.80
N GLN A 481 31.15 -21.30 12.02
CA GLN A 481 31.04 -22.18 10.85
C GLN A 481 32.08 -21.86 9.77
N LEU A 482 32.47 -20.58 9.64
CA LEU A 482 33.57 -20.12 8.79
C LEU A 482 34.97 -20.34 9.40
N GLU A 483 35.06 -20.98 10.58
CA GLU A 483 36.28 -21.14 11.37
C GLU A 483 36.99 -19.83 11.79
N ASP A 484 36.33 -18.67 11.69
CA ASP A 484 36.84 -17.37 12.16
C ASP A 484 36.52 -17.17 13.64
N ASN A 485 37.14 -17.99 14.49
CA ASN A 485 36.93 -17.99 15.94
C ASN A 485 37.20 -16.63 16.59
N LYS A 486 38.10 -15.83 16.01
CA LYS A 486 38.43 -14.49 16.52
C LYS A 486 37.23 -13.55 16.37
N LYS A 487 36.62 -13.51 15.19
CA LYS A 487 35.39 -12.72 14.98
C LYS A 487 34.21 -13.32 15.74
N ALA A 488 34.07 -14.64 15.78
CA ALA A 488 33.02 -15.29 16.55
C ALA A 488 33.07 -14.88 18.03
N GLN A 489 34.25 -14.96 18.67
CA GLN A 489 34.44 -14.50 20.05
C GLN A 489 34.06 -13.02 20.21
N GLN A 490 34.52 -12.15 19.32
CA GLN A 490 34.21 -10.72 19.38
C GLN A 490 32.70 -10.46 19.33
N MET A 491 31.97 -11.18 18.48
CA MET A 491 30.52 -11.00 18.37
C MET A 491 29.79 -11.50 19.62
N ILE A 492 30.22 -12.61 20.22
CA ILE A 492 29.68 -13.08 21.50
C ILE A 492 29.96 -12.10 22.65
N GLU A 493 31.15 -11.51 22.69
CA GLU A 493 31.47 -10.47 23.67
C GLU A 493 30.56 -9.25 23.50
N ASN A 494 30.25 -8.85 22.26
CA ASN A 494 29.26 -7.80 21.98
C ASN A 494 27.84 -8.19 22.45
N ALA A 495 27.41 -9.43 22.20
CA ALA A 495 26.11 -9.93 22.68
C ALA A 495 26.02 -9.90 24.22
N LEU A 496 27.08 -10.34 24.91
CA LEU A 496 27.16 -10.34 26.37
C LEU A 496 27.32 -8.94 26.96
N ALA A 497 27.90 -7.99 26.23
CA ALA A 497 27.94 -6.58 26.64
C ALA A 497 26.53 -5.96 26.67
N LEU A 498 25.65 -6.34 25.72
CA LEU A 498 24.25 -5.95 25.74
C LEU A 498 23.47 -6.70 26.81
N HIS A 499 23.67 -8.02 26.93
CA HIS A 499 22.96 -8.88 27.86
C HIS A 499 23.91 -9.84 28.60
N PRO A 500 24.45 -9.42 29.77
CA PRO A 500 25.44 -10.20 30.52
C PRO A 500 24.96 -11.56 31.03
N ASN A 501 23.65 -11.82 31.03
CA ASN A 501 23.04 -13.07 31.49
C ASN A 501 22.60 -14.00 30.35
N TYR A 502 22.97 -13.71 29.10
CA TYR A 502 22.64 -14.55 27.95
C TYR A 502 23.38 -15.90 28.05
N ARG A 503 22.65 -16.98 28.38
CA ARG A 503 23.24 -18.28 28.78
C ARG A 503 23.90 -18.98 27.60
N GLU A 504 23.22 -18.96 26.45
CA GLU A 504 23.62 -19.55 25.18
C GLU A 504 24.92 -18.91 24.69
N ALA A 505 25.00 -17.57 24.74
CA ALA A 505 26.22 -16.82 24.42
C ALA A 505 27.39 -17.16 25.36
N LYS A 506 27.16 -17.30 26.68
CA LYS A 506 28.21 -17.74 27.62
C LYS A 506 28.74 -19.14 27.32
N LYS A 507 27.84 -20.06 26.98
CA LYS A 507 28.18 -21.44 26.61
C LYS A 507 29.05 -21.45 25.35
N LEU A 508 28.61 -20.75 24.31
CA LEU A 508 29.33 -20.65 23.04
C LEU A 508 30.70 -19.97 23.20
N LEU A 509 30.82 -18.92 24.03
CA LEU A 509 32.11 -18.28 24.32
C LEU A 509 33.13 -19.27 24.90
N LYS A 510 32.66 -20.16 25.79
CA LYS A 510 33.51 -21.19 26.40
C LYS A 510 34.01 -22.18 25.35
N GLU A 511 33.11 -22.65 24.48
CA GLU A 511 33.42 -23.59 23.39
C GLU A 511 34.43 -22.98 22.38
N ILE A 512 34.26 -21.71 22.01
CA ILE A 512 35.18 -20.99 21.11
C ILE A 512 36.58 -20.86 21.74
N LYS A 513 36.67 -20.59 23.05
CA LYS A 513 37.96 -20.48 23.76
C LYS A 513 38.67 -21.82 23.90
N GLU A 514 37.92 -22.87 24.20
CA GLU A 514 38.46 -24.23 24.33
C GLU A 514 39.01 -24.74 22.98
N SER A 515 38.28 -24.52 21.87
CA SER A 515 38.74 -24.90 20.53
C SER A 515 39.96 -24.09 20.05
N SER A 516 40.06 -22.82 20.41
CA SER A 516 41.21 -21.96 20.04
C SER A 516 42.50 -22.35 20.77
N ASN A 517 42.41 -22.74 22.05
CA ASN A 517 43.55 -23.21 22.84
C ASN A 517 44.11 -24.56 22.36
N ILE A 518 43.30 -25.40 21.69
CA ILE A 518 43.77 -26.68 21.14
C ILE A 518 44.55 -26.47 19.85
N LYS A 519 44.14 -25.51 19.00
CA LYS A 519 44.83 -25.18 17.73
C LYS A 519 46.16 -24.43 17.93
N GLU A 520 46.38 -23.74 19.06
CA GLU A 520 47.66 -23.08 19.37
C GLU A 520 48.71 -24.01 20.02
N ASN A 521 48.32 -25.19 20.48
CA ASN A 521 49.20 -26.17 21.16
C ASN A 521 49.60 -27.37 20.28
N VAL A 522 49.29 -27.32 18.98
CA VAL A 522 49.70 -28.26 17.93
C VAL A 522 50.51 -27.49 16.89
#